data_AF-X1G6V8-F1
#
_entry.id   AF-X1G6V8-F1
#
_cell.length_a   1.000
_cell.length_b   1.000
_cell.length_c   1.000
_cell.angle_alpha   90.00
_cell.angle_beta   90.00
_cell.angle_gamma   90.00
#
_symmetry.space_group_name_H-M   'P 1'
#
loop_
_entity.id
_entity.type
_entity.pdbx_description
1 polymer ?
#
loop_
_entity_poly.entity_id
_entity_poly.type
_entity_poly.pdbx_seq_one_letter_code
_entity_poly.pdbx_strand_id
1 'polypeptide(L)'
;MAVEKIRGCGYRKVNALYLCGECISVPCDRLPLTLTVCPVCGQGIKVSRGFTEINPYRLWGMHQDCRDRLRPCFLCDPQDEPAYIMMVGAGNYKTPKDFLDEARSMGISKRIPFIPKGLELGRTIVYLAHPKACEVREPVALQQAMAIVEQSETNQPRLLETEKIEKAMGIFCAFIPKRVEKLIWEGEAIPEELEKLEKRGITAVKIPDGDKD
;
A
#
# COMPACT_ATOMS: atom_id res chain seq x y z
N MET A 1 26.90 -11.14 -9.17
CA MET A 1 26.39 -10.40 -7.99
C MET A 1 25.21 -9.62 -8.50
N ALA A 2 24.06 -9.69 -7.83
CA ALA A 2 22.89 -8.95 -8.28
C ALA A 2 23.19 -7.45 -8.35
N VAL A 3 22.93 -6.84 -9.51
CA VAL A 3 23.11 -5.39 -9.71
C VAL A 3 22.13 -4.59 -8.86
N GLU A 4 20.95 -5.14 -8.65
CA GLU A 4 19.91 -4.56 -7.81
C GLU A 4 20.11 -4.92 -6.33
N LYS A 5 19.79 -3.97 -5.45
CA LYS A 5 19.69 -4.26 -4.02
C LYS A 5 18.45 -5.10 -3.74
N ILE A 6 18.59 -6.14 -2.93
CA ILE A 6 17.47 -6.97 -2.50
C ILE A 6 16.46 -6.14 -1.67
N ARG A 7 15.18 -6.36 -1.92
CA ARG A 7 14.05 -5.78 -1.18
C ARG A 7 13.35 -6.85 -0.35
N GLY A 8 12.44 -6.47 0.53
CA GLY A 8 11.60 -7.38 1.32
C GLY A 8 10.75 -8.31 0.45
N CYS A 9 10.45 -7.91 -0.79
CA CYS A 9 9.81 -8.76 -1.80
C CYS A 9 10.77 -9.58 -2.68
N GLY A 10 12.05 -9.67 -2.34
CA GLY A 10 13.10 -10.22 -3.17
C GLY A 10 13.62 -9.20 -4.20
N TYR A 11 14.27 -9.69 -5.25
CA TYR A 11 14.71 -8.84 -6.34
C TYR A 11 13.54 -8.42 -7.24
N ARG A 12 13.72 -7.28 -7.90
CA ARG A 12 12.75 -6.79 -8.88
C ARG A 12 12.80 -7.70 -10.09
N LYS A 13 11.68 -8.31 -10.42
CA LYS A 13 11.52 -9.14 -11.62
C LYS A 13 11.79 -8.34 -12.89
N VAL A 14 12.62 -8.91 -13.76
CA VAL A 14 12.83 -8.39 -15.12
C VAL A 14 11.53 -8.44 -15.92
N ASN A 15 11.39 -7.51 -16.87
CA ASN A 15 10.22 -7.28 -17.71
C ASN A 15 8.94 -6.84 -16.98
N ALA A 16 9.01 -6.54 -15.67
CA ALA A 16 7.93 -5.96 -14.91
C ALA A 16 8.03 -4.43 -14.78
N LEU A 17 6.89 -3.78 -14.60
CA LEU A 17 6.78 -2.35 -14.32
C LEU A 17 6.75 -2.08 -12.81
N TYR A 18 7.44 -1.04 -12.39
CA TYR A 18 7.52 -0.58 -11.01
C TYR A 18 7.18 0.89 -10.93
N LEU A 19 6.24 1.21 -10.04
CA LEU A 19 5.91 2.57 -9.67
C LEU A 19 6.88 3.02 -8.57
N CYS A 20 7.72 4.00 -8.90
CA CYS A 20 8.80 4.45 -8.04
C CYS A 20 8.52 5.86 -7.51
N GLY A 21 8.79 6.08 -6.23
CA GLY A 21 8.62 7.37 -5.59
C GLY A 21 9.33 7.46 -4.25
N GLU A 22 9.31 8.65 -3.68
CA GLU A 22 9.85 8.89 -2.35
C GLU A 22 8.78 8.58 -1.30
N CYS A 23 9.19 7.97 -0.20
CA CYS A 23 8.27 7.72 0.91
C CYS A 23 7.98 9.02 1.64
N ILE A 24 6.78 9.58 1.44
CA ILE A 24 6.31 10.69 2.26
C ILE A 24 5.57 10.11 3.46
N SER A 25 6.34 9.73 4.47
CA SER A 25 5.79 9.36 5.77
C SER A 25 5.27 10.63 6.45
N VAL A 26 4.06 11.09 6.12
CA VAL A 26 3.41 12.16 6.87
C VAL A 26 2.89 11.54 8.17
N PRO A 27 3.44 11.89 9.35
CA PRO A 27 2.92 11.44 10.61
C PRO A 27 1.63 12.21 10.89
N CYS A 28 0.53 11.77 10.28
CA CYS A 28 -0.80 12.35 10.48
C CYS A 28 -1.60 11.45 11.40
N ASP A 29 -2.31 12.03 12.36
CA ASP A 29 -3.23 11.37 13.28
C ASP A 29 -4.40 10.64 12.59
N ARG A 30 -4.67 10.95 11.32
CA ARG A 30 -5.61 10.22 10.47
C ARG A 30 -5.09 8.86 9.98
N LEU A 31 -3.80 8.58 10.16
CA LEU A 31 -3.21 7.29 9.81
C LEU A 31 -2.91 6.45 11.07
N PRO A 32 -3.11 5.12 11.01
CA PRO A 32 -3.67 4.37 9.88
C PRO A 32 -5.20 4.50 9.78
N LEU A 33 -5.76 4.50 8.57
CA LEU A 33 -7.21 4.51 8.33
C LEU A 33 -7.70 3.08 8.07
N THR A 34 -8.57 2.57 8.94
CA THR A 34 -9.18 1.24 8.76
C THR A 34 -10.06 1.20 7.51
N LEU A 35 -9.88 0.19 6.67
CA LEU A 35 -10.72 -0.07 5.52
C LEU A 35 -11.65 -1.24 5.82
N THR A 36 -12.95 -0.98 5.77
CA THR A 36 -13.99 -1.99 6.00
C THR A 36 -14.83 -2.21 4.75
N VAL A 37 -15.23 -3.46 4.54
CA VAL A 37 -16.26 -3.83 3.56
C VAL A 37 -17.47 -4.34 4.31
N CYS A 38 -18.66 -4.00 3.82
CA CYS A 38 -19.91 -4.50 4.37
C CYS A 38 -19.93 -6.03 4.28
N PRO A 39 -20.10 -6.75 5.40
CA PRO A 39 -20.10 -8.21 5.38
C PRO A 39 -21.31 -8.80 4.66
N VAL A 40 -22.39 -8.01 4.50
CA VAL A 40 -23.64 -8.46 3.86
C VAL A 40 -23.58 -8.30 2.35
N CYS A 41 -23.37 -7.08 1.85
CA CYS A 41 -23.42 -6.78 0.42
C CYS A 41 -22.04 -6.63 -0.23
N GLY A 42 -20.96 -6.67 0.55
CA GLY A 42 -19.60 -6.46 0.07
C GLY A 42 -19.31 -5.05 -0.43
N GLN A 43 -20.20 -4.07 -0.21
CA GLN A 43 -19.95 -2.67 -0.53
C GLN A 43 -18.83 -2.10 0.35
N GLY A 44 -18.06 -1.15 -0.18
CA GLY A 44 -16.90 -0.56 0.48
C GLY A 44 -15.68 -0.54 -0.43
N ILE A 45 -14.54 -0.11 0.10
CA ILE A 45 -13.31 0.03 -0.67
C ILE A 45 -12.60 -1.33 -0.72
N LYS A 46 -12.69 -2.01 -1.87
CA LYS A 46 -11.99 -3.27 -2.12
C LYS A 46 -10.60 -2.97 -2.68
N VAL A 47 -9.58 -3.03 -1.84
CA VAL A 47 -8.20 -2.80 -2.28
C VAL A 47 -7.63 -4.04 -2.97
N SER A 48 -6.99 -3.81 -4.12
CA SER A 48 -6.26 -4.84 -4.86
C SER A 48 -4.74 -4.61 -4.77
N ARG A 49 -3.94 -5.56 -5.27
CA ARG A 49 -2.48 -5.38 -5.42
C ARG A 49 -2.13 -4.34 -6.50
N GLY A 50 -3.06 -4.08 -7.42
CA GLY A 50 -2.99 -3.06 -8.46
C GLY A 50 -3.64 -1.76 -7.98
N PHE A 51 -4.18 -0.98 -8.92
CA PHE A 51 -4.79 0.31 -8.64
C PHE A 51 -6.26 0.16 -8.29
N THR A 52 -6.67 0.80 -7.20
CA THR A 52 -8.07 1.01 -6.83
C THR A 52 -8.30 2.51 -6.86
N GLU A 53 -9.03 3.01 -7.84
CA GLU A 53 -9.30 4.45 -7.96
C GLU A 53 -10.22 4.93 -6.85
N ILE A 54 -9.86 6.04 -6.21
CA ILE A 54 -10.64 6.70 -5.18
C ILE A 54 -10.55 8.21 -5.34
N ASN A 55 -11.42 8.92 -4.62
CA ASN A 55 -11.36 10.36 -4.49
C ASN A 55 -10.89 10.71 -3.06
N PRO A 56 -9.73 11.37 -2.87
CA PRO A 56 -9.20 11.74 -1.56
C PRO A 56 -10.16 12.60 -0.75
N TYR A 57 -10.81 13.57 -1.39
CA TYR A 57 -11.74 14.46 -0.71
C TYR A 57 -12.92 13.67 -0.10
N ARG A 58 -13.49 12.71 -0.84
CA ARG A 58 -14.55 11.82 -0.35
C ARG A 58 -14.07 10.82 0.71
N LEU A 59 -12.81 10.39 0.62
CA LEU A 59 -12.24 9.41 1.55
C LEU A 59 -11.91 10.04 2.90
N TRP A 60 -11.28 11.21 2.90
CA TRP A 60 -10.71 11.83 4.09
C TRP A 60 -11.55 13.00 4.61
N GLY A 61 -12.22 13.74 3.72
CA GLY A 61 -12.80 15.04 4.04
C GLY A 61 -11.76 16.06 4.52
N MET A 62 -12.20 17.30 4.75
CA MET A 62 -11.32 18.34 5.31
C MET A 62 -10.94 18.01 6.77
N HIS A 63 -9.66 18.16 7.11
CA HIS A 63 -9.21 17.97 8.49
C HIS A 63 -9.31 19.23 9.31
N GLN A 64 -10.29 19.27 10.21
CA GLN A 64 -10.41 20.32 11.22
C GLN A 64 -9.45 19.99 12.38
N ASP A 65 -8.77 21.02 12.91
CA ASP A 65 -7.90 20.92 14.09
C ASP A 65 -6.68 19.99 13.98
N CYS A 66 -6.12 19.86 12.78
CA CYS A 66 -4.89 19.11 12.56
C CYS A 66 -3.74 19.63 13.45
N ARG A 67 -3.16 18.73 14.24
CA ARG A 67 -2.02 19.01 15.13
C ARG A 67 -0.66 18.98 14.41
N ASP A 68 -0.64 18.59 13.15
CA ASP A 68 0.60 18.45 12.38
C ASP A 68 1.09 19.80 11.87
N ARG A 69 2.42 20.00 11.97
CA ARG A 69 3.09 21.24 11.53
C ARG A 69 3.57 21.20 10.07
N LEU A 70 3.40 20.07 9.37
CA LEU A 70 3.84 19.88 7.99
C LEU A 70 2.69 20.13 7.02
N ARG A 71 2.73 21.26 6.32
CA ARG A 71 1.81 21.59 5.22
C ARG A 71 2.56 21.74 3.89
N PRO A 72 1.96 21.35 2.75
CA PRO A 72 0.64 20.73 2.61
C PRO A 72 0.65 19.24 3.00
N CYS A 73 -0.34 18.81 3.80
CA CYS A 73 -0.55 17.40 4.14
C CYS A 73 -1.66 16.83 3.26
N PHE A 74 -1.33 15.82 2.45
CA PHE A 74 -2.26 15.19 1.49
C PHE A 74 -3.49 14.53 2.14
N LEU A 75 -3.45 14.32 3.46
CA LEU A 75 -4.53 13.74 4.25
C LEU A 75 -5.40 14.81 4.91
N CYS A 76 -4.83 15.99 5.16
CA CYS A 76 -5.50 17.08 5.85
C CYS A 76 -6.16 18.07 4.88
N ASP A 77 -5.56 18.23 3.71
CA ASP A 77 -6.03 19.08 2.62
C ASP A 77 -6.20 18.24 1.34
N PRO A 78 -7.07 17.22 1.38
CA PRO A 78 -7.27 16.33 0.24
C PRO A 78 -7.92 17.07 -0.92
N GLN A 79 -7.39 16.89 -2.13
CA GLN A 79 -7.95 17.48 -3.34
C GLN A 79 -9.12 16.64 -3.87
N ASP A 80 -10.06 17.30 -4.55
CA ASP A 80 -11.16 16.66 -5.29
C ASP A 80 -10.67 16.17 -6.67
N GLU A 81 -9.60 15.39 -6.67
CA GLU A 81 -8.95 14.81 -7.85
C GLU A 81 -8.82 13.29 -7.72
N PRO A 82 -8.77 12.52 -8.82
CA PRO A 82 -8.53 11.08 -8.74
C PRO A 82 -7.22 10.73 -8.06
N ALA A 83 -7.26 9.74 -7.17
CA ALA A 83 -6.10 9.12 -6.54
C ALA A 83 -6.25 7.60 -6.54
N TYR A 84 -5.22 6.89 -6.11
CA TYR A 84 -5.24 5.43 -6.12
C TYR A 84 -4.86 4.83 -4.77
N ILE A 85 -5.45 3.68 -4.42
CA ILE A 85 -5.00 2.83 -3.32
C ILE A 85 -4.41 1.53 -3.90
N MET A 86 -3.29 1.11 -3.33
CA MET A 86 -2.64 -0.16 -3.65
C MET A 86 -2.34 -0.96 -2.38
N MET A 87 -2.52 -2.28 -2.44
CA MET A 87 -2.20 -3.17 -1.33
C MET A 87 -0.73 -3.59 -1.34
N VAL A 88 -0.09 -3.47 -0.17
CA VAL A 88 1.18 -4.11 0.20
C VAL A 88 0.86 -5.45 0.85
N GLY A 89 1.46 -6.52 0.33
CA GLY A 89 1.13 -7.89 0.73
C GLY A 89 1.86 -8.35 1.99
N ALA A 90 1.11 -8.94 2.93
CA ALA A 90 1.63 -9.46 4.19
C ALA A 90 2.63 -10.62 4.07
N GLY A 91 2.72 -11.26 2.89
CA GLY A 91 3.65 -12.36 2.65
C GLY A 91 5.11 -11.91 2.59
N ASN A 92 5.37 -10.71 2.04
CA ASN A 92 6.72 -10.16 1.91
C ASN A 92 7.02 -9.12 3.00
N TYR A 93 6.00 -8.37 3.42
CA TYR A 93 6.10 -7.36 4.47
C TYR A 93 5.17 -7.78 5.60
N LYS A 94 5.69 -8.30 6.71
CA LYS A 94 4.83 -8.85 7.78
C LYS A 94 4.03 -7.73 8.45
N THR A 95 4.61 -6.54 8.52
CA THR A 95 4.01 -5.33 9.09
C THR A 95 4.15 -4.14 8.13
N PRO A 96 3.29 -3.10 8.27
CA PRO A 96 3.49 -1.86 7.51
C PRO A 96 4.84 -1.19 7.79
N LYS A 97 5.37 -1.37 9.00
CA LYS A 97 6.67 -0.83 9.40
C LYS A 97 7.80 -1.41 8.55
N ASP A 98 7.77 -2.71 8.26
CA ASP A 98 8.77 -3.37 7.41
C ASP A 98 8.88 -2.69 6.04
N PHE A 99 7.74 -2.31 5.46
CA PHE A 99 7.69 -1.59 4.20
C PHE A 99 8.18 -0.14 4.35
N LEU A 100 7.80 0.56 5.41
CA LEU A 100 8.25 1.94 5.65
C LEU A 100 9.76 2.04 5.87
N ASP A 101 10.36 1.08 6.57
CA ASP A 101 11.81 1.06 6.83
C ASP A 101 12.60 0.78 5.53
N GLU A 102 12.12 -0.12 4.66
CA GLU A 102 12.66 -0.25 3.30
C GLU A 102 12.46 1.04 2.49
N ALA A 103 11.25 1.58 2.49
CA ALA A 103 10.90 2.75 1.69
C ALA A 103 11.71 4.00 2.08
N ARG A 104 12.09 4.13 3.36
CA ARG A 104 13.01 5.18 3.85
C ARG A 104 14.45 4.98 3.37
N SER A 105 14.92 3.74 3.26
CA SER A 105 16.31 3.44 2.90
C SER A 105 16.54 3.38 1.38
N MET A 106 15.53 2.94 0.62
CA MET A 106 15.67 2.62 -0.81
C MET A 106 14.61 3.28 -1.71
N GLY A 107 13.71 4.09 -1.13
CA GLY A 107 12.54 4.60 -1.83
C GLY A 107 11.47 3.53 -2.05
N ILE A 108 10.27 3.99 -2.41
CA ILE A 108 9.16 3.12 -2.76
C ILE A 108 9.39 2.57 -4.17
N SER A 109 9.25 1.24 -4.31
CA SER A 109 9.22 0.55 -5.60
C SER A 109 8.13 -0.51 -5.56
N LYS A 110 6.97 -0.21 -6.14
CA LYS A 110 5.82 -1.10 -6.13
C LYS A 110 5.54 -1.65 -7.52
N ARG A 111 5.54 -2.98 -7.67
CA ARG A 111 5.18 -3.63 -8.94
C ARG A 111 3.74 -3.27 -9.33
N ILE A 112 3.56 -2.87 -10.59
CA ILE A 112 2.28 -2.52 -11.21
C ILE A 112 2.02 -3.38 -12.45
N PRO A 113 0.75 -3.72 -12.74
CA PRO A 113 0.39 -4.47 -13.95
C PRO A 113 0.36 -3.59 -15.21
N PHE A 114 -0.05 -2.34 -15.08
CA PHE A 114 -0.17 -1.35 -16.15
C PHE A 114 -0.09 0.06 -15.56
N ILE A 115 0.02 1.09 -16.41
CA ILE A 115 -0.03 2.50 -16.00
C ILE A 115 -1.46 3.01 -16.27
N PRO A 116 -2.23 3.42 -15.25
CA PRO A 116 -3.55 4.00 -15.44
C PRO A 116 -3.48 5.29 -16.27
N LYS A 117 -4.50 5.54 -17.12
CA LYS A 117 -4.52 6.74 -17.97
C LYS A 117 -4.56 8.06 -17.18
N GLY A 118 -5.17 8.06 -15.99
CA GLY A 118 -5.26 9.22 -15.10
C GLY A 118 -4.10 9.37 -14.12
N LEU A 119 -3.06 8.53 -14.20
CA LEU A 119 -1.91 8.63 -13.32
C LEU A 119 -0.92 9.69 -13.84
N GLU A 120 -0.86 10.83 -13.16
CA GLU A 120 0.10 11.90 -13.42
C GLU A 120 1.29 11.79 -12.45
N LEU A 121 2.46 11.44 -12.98
CA LEU A 121 3.69 11.38 -12.20
C LEU A 121 4.03 12.76 -11.61
N GLY A 122 4.40 12.78 -10.34
CA GLY A 122 4.72 14.00 -9.61
C GLY A 122 3.51 14.74 -9.02
N ARG A 123 2.27 14.32 -9.35
CA ARG A 123 1.04 14.96 -8.88
C ARG A 123 0.07 13.98 -8.21
N THR A 124 -0.27 12.87 -8.87
CA THR A 124 -1.29 11.94 -8.37
C THR A 124 -0.81 11.24 -7.10
N ILE A 125 -1.66 11.23 -6.08
CA ILE A 125 -1.38 10.59 -4.80
C ILE A 125 -1.70 9.09 -4.90
N VAL A 126 -0.79 8.27 -4.38
CA VAL A 126 -1.00 6.83 -4.20
C VAL A 126 -0.94 6.48 -2.73
N TYR A 127 -2.04 5.96 -2.22
CA TYR A 127 -2.18 5.42 -0.87
C TYR A 127 -1.77 3.95 -0.84
N LEU A 128 -1.10 3.55 0.22
CA LEU A 128 -0.69 2.18 0.47
C LEU A 128 -1.50 1.61 1.63
N ALA A 129 -2.13 0.46 1.37
CA ALA A 129 -2.88 -0.30 2.34
C ALA A 129 -2.14 -1.59 2.73
N HIS A 130 -2.30 -2.03 3.97
CA HIS A 130 -1.75 -3.28 4.47
C HIS A 130 -2.82 -4.02 5.29
N PRO A 131 -2.95 -5.36 5.19
CA PRO A 131 -3.96 -6.13 5.94
C PRO A 131 -3.77 -6.12 7.46
N LYS A 132 -2.61 -5.66 7.94
CA LYS A 132 -2.28 -5.53 9.37
C LYS A 132 -1.89 -4.10 9.76
N ALA A 133 -2.53 -3.10 9.13
CA ALA A 133 -2.22 -1.69 9.36
C ALA A 133 -2.82 -1.16 10.66
N CYS A 134 -4.08 -1.51 10.93
CA CYS A 134 -4.82 -0.98 12.07
C CYS A 134 -4.90 -2.00 13.20
N GLU A 135 -4.98 -1.52 14.44
CA GLU A 135 -5.37 -2.31 15.60
C GLU A 135 -6.86 -2.08 15.85
N VAL A 136 -7.65 -3.15 15.80
CA VAL A 136 -9.07 -3.11 16.12
C VAL A 136 -9.25 -3.85 17.42
N ARG A 137 -9.82 -3.15 18.41
CA ARG A 137 -10.20 -3.77 19.68
C ARG A 137 -11.57 -4.37 19.51
N GLU A 138 -11.66 -5.66 19.80
CA GLU A 138 -12.94 -6.34 19.77
C GLU A 138 -13.70 -6.04 21.08
N PRO A 139 -14.93 -5.51 21.02
CA PRO A 139 -15.70 -5.25 22.22
C PRO A 139 -15.99 -6.56 22.96
N VAL A 140 -15.76 -6.58 24.27
CA VAL A 140 -16.00 -7.74 25.15
C VAL A 140 -17.43 -8.30 24.98
N ALA A 141 -18.41 -7.45 24.70
CA ALA A 141 -19.80 -7.85 24.44
C ALA A 141 -19.96 -8.74 23.20
N LEU A 142 -19.17 -8.50 22.14
CA LEU A 142 -19.19 -9.33 20.93
C LEU A 142 -18.59 -10.72 21.20
N GLN A 143 -17.49 -10.74 21.97
CA GLN A 143 -16.83 -11.98 22.40
C GLN A 143 -17.73 -12.83 23.29
N GLN A 144 -18.46 -12.20 24.22
CA GLN A 144 -19.43 -12.88 25.06
C GLN A 144 -20.59 -13.44 24.22
N ALA A 145 -21.11 -12.69 23.25
CA ALA A 145 -22.17 -13.17 22.36
C ALA A 145 -21.72 -14.37 21.52
N MET A 146 -20.51 -14.35 20.95
CA MET A 146 -19.95 -15.48 20.20
C MET A 146 -19.65 -16.68 21.09
N ALA A 147 -19.12 -16.46 22.30
CA ALA A 147 -18.88 -17.52 23.27
C ALA A 147 -20.18 -18.20 23.72
N ILE A 148 -21.31 -17.49 23.84
CA ILE A 148 -22.62 -18.09 24.14
C ILE A 148 -23.07 -19.02 23.01
N VAL A 149 -22.79 -18.67 21.75
CA VAL A 149 -23.11 -19.53 20.59
C VAL A 149 -22.21 -20.77 20.55
N GLU A 150 -20.94 -20.66 20.93
CA GLU A 150 -19.99 -21.79 21.00
C GLU A 150 -20.17 -22.68 22.25
N GLN A 151 -20.74 -22.15 23.33
CA GLN A 151 -20.96 -22.87 24.60
C GLN A 151 -22.05 -23.94 24.56
N SER A 152 -22.76 -24.14 23.44
CA SER A 152 -23.61 -25.33 23.30
C SER A 152 -22.82 -26.65 23.28
N GLU A 153 -21.48 -26.62 23.22
CA GLU A 153 -20.66 -27.84 23.11
C GLU A 153 -19.68 -28.11 24.27
N THR A 154 -19.38 -27.17 25.19
CA THR A 154 -18.43 -27.47 26.31
C THR A 154 -18.72 -26.76 27.64
N ASN A 155 -19.01 -27.57 28.68
CA ASN A 155 -19.27 -27.17 30.08
C ASN A 155 -17.96 -26.83 30.84
N GLN A 156 -17.22 -25.78 30.44
CA GLN A 156 -16.11 -25.26 31.26
C GLN A 156 -16.20 -23.74 31.45
N PRO A 157 -16.12 -23.24 32.70
CA PRO A 157 -16.07 -21.80 32.95
C PRO A 157 -14.71 -21.23 32.53
N ARG A 158 -14.69 -20.29 31.58
CA ARG A 158 -13.46 -19.59 31.16
C ARG A 158 -13.23 -18.32 32.00
N LEU A 159 -11.97 -18.07 32.33
CA LEU A 159 -11.48 -16.84 32.97
C LEU A 159 -11.92 -15.61 32.17
N LEU A 160 -12.24 -14.51 32.89
CA LEU A 160 -12.52 -13.17 32.34
C LEU A 160 -11.51 -12.82 31.22
N GLU A 161 -11.99 -12.80 29.98
CA GLU A 161 -11.14 -12.61 28.80
C GLU A 161 -10.62 -11.16 28.76
N THR A 162 -9.29 -11.03 28.72
CA THR A 162 -8.59 -9.78 28.37
C THR A 162 -8.96 -9.32 26.97
N GLU A 163 -9.06 -8.00 26.76
CA GLU A 163 -9.30 -7.38 25.44
C GLU A 163 -8.42 -8.03 24.36
N LYS A 164 -9.03 -8.63 23.33
CA LYS A 164 -8.28 -9.14 22.16
C LYS A 164 -8.04 -7.98 21.20
N ILE A 165 -6.76 -7.78 20.87
CA ILE A 165 -6.34 -6.79 19.88
C ILE A 165 -6.11 -7.54 18.56
N GLU A 166 -6.98 -7.27 17.59
CA GLU A 166 -6.85 -7.83 16.25
C GLU A 166 -6.21 -6.83 15.28
N LYS A 167 -5.57 -7.35 14.24
CA LYS A 167 -5.00 -6.53 13.17
C LYS A 167 -5.96 -6.48 11.99
N ALA A 168 -6.26 -5.28 11.53
CA ALA A 168 -7.17 -5.05 10.41
C ALA A 168 -6.50 -4.34 9.24
N MET A 169 -7.16 -4.44 8.09
CA MET A 169 -6.76 -3.77 6.88
C MET A 169 -6.90 -2.25 7.03
N GLY A 170 -5.91 -1.51 6.55
CA GLY A 170 -5.98 -0.07 6.56
C GLY A 170 -4.92 0.60 5.70
N ILE A 171 -5.17 1.86 5.37
CA ILE A 171 -4.20 2.74 4.72
C ILE A 171 -3.19 3.19 5.78
N PHE A 172 -1.90 3.00 5.51
CA PHE A 172 -0.83 3.31 6.47
C PHE A 172 0.17 4.34 5.95
N CYS A 173 0.17 4.62 4.65
CA CYS A 173 1.11 5.52 4.01
C CYS A 173 0.52 6.09 2.72
N ALA A 174 1.01 7.24 2.30
CA ALA A 174 0.74 7.84 1.01
C ALA A 174 2.06 8.30 0.37
N PHE A 175 2.12 8.30 -0.96
CA PHE A 175 3.27 8.85 -1.66
C PHE A 175 2.87 9.39 -3.04
N ILE A 176 3.73 10.22 -3.60
CA ILE A 176 3.59 10.72 -4.97
C ILE A 176 4.63 10.00 -5.82
N PRO A 177 4.21 9.17 -6.79
CA PRO A 177 5.12 8.54 -7.73
C PRO A 177 5.88 9.59 -8.53
N LYS A 178 7.18 9.38 -8.71
CA LYS A 178 8.05 10.29 -9.49
C LYS A 178 8.39 9.72 -10.86
N ARG A 179 8.39 8.40 -11.00
CA ARG A 179 8.74 7.71 -12.25
C ARG A 179 8.16 6.31 -12.31
N VAL A 180 8.06 5.77 -13.51
CA VAL A 180 7.81 4.34 -13.74
C VAL A 180 9.08 3.72 -14.28
N GLU A 181 9.52 2.63 -13.69
CA GLU A 181 10.68 1.88 -14.14
C GLU A 181 10.27 0.54 -14.75
N LYS A 182 10.92 0.13 -15.84
CA LYS A 182 10.85 -1.23 -16.38
C LYS A 182 12.23 -1.84 -16.37
N LEU A 183 12.37 -2.99 -15.72
CA LEU A 183 13.61 -3.76 -15.81
C LEU A 183 13.63 -4.50 -17.14
N ILE A 184 14.76 -4.45 -17.83
CA ILE A 184 14.99 -5.16 -19.08
C ILE A 184 16.38 -5.80 -19.05
N TRP A 185 16.52 -6.92 -19.72
CA TRP A 185 17.82 -7.54 -19.94
C TRP A 185 18.69 -6.65 -20.84
N GLU A 186 20.01 -6.65 -20.64
CA GLU A 186 20.94 -5.89 -21.47
C GLU A 186 20.86 -6.32 -22.94
N GLY A 187 20.72 -7.61 -23.20
CA GLY A 187 20.51 -8.14 -24.55
C GLY A 187 19.19 -7.70 -25.21
N GLU A 188 18.17 -7.34 -24.41
CA GLU A 188 16.88 -6.84 -24.88
C GLU A 188 16.85 -5.31 -25.02
N ALA A 189 17.88 -4.60 -24.56
CA ALA A 189 17.96 -3.14 -24.53
C ALA A 189 18.34 -2.53 -25.88
N ILE A 190 17.60 -2.89 -26.94
CA ILE A 190 17.75 -2.36 -28.30
C ILE A 190 17.31 -0.89 -28.32
N PRO A 191 17.99 0.02 -29.06
CA PRO A 191 17.66 1.44 -29.11
C PRO A 191 16.18 1.75 -29.42
N GLU A 192 15.57 0.98 -30.33
CA GLU A 192 14.16 1.16 -30.70
C GLU A 192 13.19 0.89 -29.53
N GLU A 193 13.45 -0.15 -28.74
CA GLU A 193 12.62 -0.49 -27.57
C GLU A 193 12.81 0.52 -26.44
N LEU A 194 14.03 1.02 -26.24
CA LEU A 194 14.32 2.09 -25.28
C LEU A 194 13.55 3.37 -25.64
N GLU A 195 13.55 3.74 -26.92
CA GLU A 195 12.81 4.92 -27.40
C GLU A 195 11.29 4.76 -27.21
N LYS A 196 10.75 3.55 -27.42
CA LYS A 196 9.33 3.23 -27.13
C LYS A 196 9.00 3.38 -25.65
N LEU A 197 9.89 2.97 -24.75
CA LEU A 197 9.68 3.12 -23.30
C LEU A 197 9.75 4.58 -22.89
N GLU A 198 10.72 5.33 -23.41
CA GLU A 198 10.89 6.76 -23.13
C GLU A 198 9.67 7.57 -23.60
N LYS A 199 9.15 7.31 -24.80
CA LYS A 199 7.90 7.93 -25.30
C LYS A 199 6.69 7.67 -24.42
N ARG A 200 6.72 6.59 -23.62
CA ARG A 200 5.67 6.24 -22.65
C ARG A 200 5.94 6.78 -21.25
N GLY A 201 7.03 7.53 -21.05
CA GLY A 201 7.46 8.02 -19.75
C GLY A 201 7.99 6.92 -18.81
N ILE A 202 8.50 5.82 -19.38
CA ILE A 202 9.02 4.67 -18.63
C ILE A 202 10.55 4.68 -18.69
N THR A 203 11.19 4.73 -17.54
CA THR A 203 12.65 4.61 -17.42
C THR A 203 13.06 3.14 -17.50
N ALA A 204 13.87 2.79 -18.50
CA ALA A 204 14.43 1.45 -18.61
C ALA A 204 15.61 1.26 -17.64
N VAL A 205 15.56 0.21 -16.82
CA VAL A 205 16.67 -0.21 -15.96
C VAL A 205 17.28 -1.47 -16.57
N LYS A 206 18.53 -1.37 -16.99
CA LYS A 206 19.25 -2.47 -17.65
C LYS A 206 19.82 -3.41 -16.60
N ILE A 207 19.55 -4.70 -16.74
CA ILE A 207 20.06 -5.77 -15.89
C ILE A 207 20.95 -6.68 -16.75
N PRO A 208 22.18 -7.01 -16.33
CA PRO A 208 23.04 -7.92 -17.08
C PRO A 208 22.38 -9.27 -17.34
N ASP A 209 22.57 -9.81 -18.55
CA ASP A 209 21.97 -11.08 -18.93
C ASP A 209 22.45 -12.21 -18.01
N GLY A 210 21.49 -12.98 -17.48
CA GLY A 210 21.80 -14.11 -16.58
C GLY A 210 22.14 -13.72 -15.15
N ASP A 211 21.88 -12.46 -14.75
CA ASP A 211 21.92 -12.09 -13.33
C ASP A 211 20.88 -12.90 -12.54
N LYS A 212 21.25 -13.27 -11.32
CA LYS A 212 20.36 -14.03 -10.44
C LYS A 212 19.41 -13.06 -9.76
N ASP A 213 18.18 -13.05 -10.26
CA ASP A 213 16.98 -12.60 -9.53
C ASP A 213 16.83 -13.28 -8.16
#